data_AF-A0A199UY01-F1
#
_entry.id   AF-A0A199UY01-F1
#
_cell.length_a   1.000
_cell.length_b   1.000
_cell.length_c   1.000
_cell.angle_alpha   90.00
_cell.angle_beta   90.00
_cell.angle_gamma   90.00
#
_symmetry.space_group_name_H-M   'P 1'
#
loop_
_entity.id
_entity.type
_entity.pdbx_description
1 polymer ?
#
loop_
_entity_poly.entity_id
_entity_poly.type
_entity_poly.pdbx_seq_one_letter_code
_entity_poly.pdbx_strand_id
1 'polypeptide(L)'
;MYIACSADRGLSTQDTEVLRQIAGCGDDLGREEFDKLWYWLYPVAFSLTHEKLKKIWECTSPKWIEGFITREEAENALKGPQGPQKPGTFVLRFPTSRSWPHPDAGSIVVAYVASDSSIRHRLLSLDLSDDREKYLRPLQDLLLEEPELSHLGRVTRNESAAYKS
;
A
#
# COMPACT_ATOMS: atom_id res chain seq x y z
N MET A 1 7.65 -26.17 -2.57
CA MET A 1 6.54 -25.33 -3.06
C MET A 1 5.63 -25.08 -1.86
N TYR A 2 5.83 -23.97 -1.15
CA TYR A 2 4.97 -23.62 -0.01
C TYR A 2 3.78 -22.84 -0.54
N ILE A 3 2.61 -23.44 -0.48
CA ILE A 3 1.34 -22.73 -0.68
C ILE A 3 1.22 -21.78 0.50
N ALA A 4 1.27 -20.47 0.20
CA ALA A 4 1.24 -19.41 1.20
C ALA A 4 0.06 -19.63 2.15
N CYS A 5 0.36 -19.62 3.45
CA CYS A 5 -0.65 -19.58 4.50
C CYS A 5 -1.61 -18.43 4.18
N SER A 6 -2.89 -18.74 4.00
CA SER A 6 -3.95 -17.74 4.10
C SER A 6 -3.86 -17.19 5.53
N ALA A 7 -3.27 -16.01 5.66
CA ALA A 7 -3.26 -15.28 6.90
C ALA A 7 -4.46 -14.33 6.88
N ASP A 8 -5.28 -14.40 7.93
CA ASP A 8 -6.21 -13.35 8.36
C ASP A 8 -5.44 -12.06 8.68
N ARG A 9 -4.85 -11.44 7.66
CA ARG A 9 -4.09 -10.21 7.81
C ARG A 9 -5.07 -9.06 8.04
N GLY A 10 -5.40 -8.85 9.30
CA GLY A 10 -6.20 -7.74 9.78
C GLY A 10 -5.45 -6.41 9.72
N LEU A 11 -6.17 -5.35 10.10
CA LEU A 11 -5.60 -4.01 10.25
C LEU A 11 -4.74 -3.94 11.51
N SER A 12 -3.54 -3.39 11.37
CA SER A 12 -2.68 -3.05 12.49
C SER A 12 -3.14 -1.75 13.18
N THR A 13 -2.63 -1.49 14.38
CA THR A 13 -2.87 -0.22 15.09
C THR A 13 -2.46 0.99 14.26
N GLN A 14 -1.38 0.88 13.48
CA GLN A 14 -0.91 1.94 12.60
C GLN A 14 -1.83 2.13 11.39
N ASP A 15 -2.46 1.06 10.89
CA ASP A 15 -3.48 1.18 9.85
C ASP A 15 -4.72 1.92 10.39
N THR A 16 -5.13 1.62 11.63
CA THR A 16 -6.22 2.35 12.30
C THR A 16 -5.91 3.83 12.48
N GLU A 17 -4.67 4.19 12.80
CA GLU A 17 -4.27 5.60 12.93
C GLU A 17 -4.37 6.34 11.60
N VAL A 18 -3.95 5.73 10.49
CA VAL A 18 -4.14 6.31 9.15
C VAL A 18 -5.63 6.46 8.82
N LEU A 19 -6.47 5.49 9.18
CA LEU A 19 -7.92 5.59 8.98
C LEU A 19 -8.54 6.73 9.79
N ARG A 20 -8.11 6.95 11.03
CA ARG A 20 -8.55 8.09 11.85
C ARG A 20 -8.17 9.43 11.21
N GLN A 21 -6.94 9.52 10.69
CA GLN A 21 -6.48 10.71 9.96
C GLN A 21 -7.33 10.99 8.71
N ILE A 22 -7.70 9.95 7.96
CA ILE A 22 -8.58 10.07 6.78
C ILE A 22 -9.98 10.53 7.18
N ALA A 23 -10.54 9.96 8.25
CA ALA A 23 -11.84 10.35 8.79
C ALA A 23 -11.82 11.80 9.32
N GLY A 24 -10.64 12.29 9.73
CA GLY A 24 -10.48 13.54 10.44
C GLY A 24 -11.01 13.48 11.87
N CYS A 25 -11.04 12.28 12.46
CA CYS A 25 -11.62 12.04 13.78
C CYS A 25 -10.54 11.87 14.86
N GLY A 26 -10.93 12.19 16.10
CA GLY A 26 -10.18 11.82 17.30
C GLY A 26 -10.61 10.44 17.78
N ASP A 27 -11.01 10.34 19.04
CA ASP A 27 -11.51 9.10 19.63
C ASP A 27 -12.96 8.77 19.24
N ASP A 28 -13.77 9.78 18.94
CA ASP A 28 -15.19 9.64 18.57
C ASP A 28 -15.39 9.75 17.05
N LEU A 29 -16.26 8.90 16.50
CA LEU A 29 -16.60 8.86 15.07
C LEU A 29 -18.06 9.30 14.86
N GLY A 30 -18.26 10.51 14.35
CA GLY A 30 -19.55 11.02 13.93
C GLY A 30 -19.93 10.56 12.52
N ARG A 31 -21.11 11.01 12.05
CA ARG A 31 -21.64 10.63 10.73
C ARG A 31 -20.78 11.15 9.59
N GLU A 32 -20.35 12.41 9.67
CA GLU A 32 -19.55 13.06 8.64
C GLU A 32 -18.15 12.44 8.53
N GLU A 33 -17.54 12.12 9.68
CA GLU A 33 -16.25 11.43 9.76
C GLU A 33 -16.37 10.01 9.18
N PHE A 34 -17.46 9.30 9.50
CA PHE A 34 -17.74 7.99 8.92
C PHE A 34 -17.90 8.07 7.39
N ASP A 35 -18.63 9.06 6.86
CA ASP A 35 -18.82 9.19 5.41
C ASP A 35 -17.47 9.47 4.70
N LYS A 36 -16.59 10.31 5.27
CA LYS A 36 -15.22 10.55 4.76
C LYS A 36 -14.38 9.27 4.77
N LEU A 37 -14.41 8.53 5.87
CA LEU A 37 -13.73 7.25 6.01
C LEU A 37 -14.23 6.25 4.98
N TRP A 38 -15.55 6.13 4.85
CA TRP A 38 -16.19 5.14 3.98
C TRP A 38 -15.90 5.40 2.50
N TYR A 39 -15.91 6.67 2.07
CA TYR A 39 -15.55 7.04 0.70
C TYR A 39 -14.12 6.70 0.32
N TRP A 40 -13.23 6.54 1.30
CA TRP A 40 -11.88 6.02 1.06
C TRP A 40 -11.79 4.50 1.20
N LEU A 41 -12.34 3.96 2.29
CA LEU A 41 -12.18 2.57 2.67
C LEU A 41 -12.93 1.61 1.74
N TYR A 42 -14.14 1.96 1.31
CA TYR A 42 -14.93 1.08 0.44
C TYR A 42 -14.23 0.79 -0.90
N PRO A 43 -13.76 1.78 -1.67
CA PRO A 43 -12.99 1.51 -2.88
C PRO A 43 -11.73 0.67 -2.65
N VAL A 44 -11.01 0.92 -1.54
CA VAL A 44 -9.82 0.13 -1.17
C VAL A 44 -10.20 -1.33 -0.89
N ALA A 45 -11.23 -1.56 -0.09
CA ALA A 45 -11.75 -2.89 0.21
C ALA A 45 -12.23 -3.60 -1.06
N PHE A 46 -12.90 -2.87 -1.96
CA PHE A 46 -13.32 -3.39 -3.26
C PHE A 46 -12.13 -3.82 -4.11
N SER A 47 -11.08 -3.00 -4.23
CA SER A 47 -9.85 -3.37 -4.94
C SER A 47 -9.16 -4.60 -4.35
N LEU A 48 -9.20 -4.77 -3.02
CA LEU A 48 -8.65 -5.95 -2.35
C LEU A 48 -9.44 -7.25 -2.62
N THR A 49 -10.65 -7.17 -3.19
CA THR A 49 -11.36 -8.37 -3.67
C THR A 49 -10.73 -8.94 -4.94
N HIS A 50 -9.96 -8.14 -5.69
CA HIS A 50 -9.27 -8.58 -6.90
C HIS A 50 -8.14 -9.55 -6.54
N GLU A 51 -8.15 -10.78 -7.10
CA GLU A 51 -7.28 -11.88 -6.65
C GLU A 51 -5.79 -11.52 -6.58
N LYS A 52 -5.29 -10.74 -7.54
CA LYS A 52 -3.88 -10.35 -7.57
C LYS A 52 -3.49 -9.42 -6.42
N LEU A 53 -4.35 -8.44 -6.13
CA LEU A 53 -4.15 -7.52 -5.02
C LEU A 53 -4.32 -8.24 -3.69
N LYS A 54 -5.33 -9.10 -3.60
CA LYS A 54 -5.54 -9.97 -2.44
C LYS A 54 -4.28 -10.78 -2.11
N LYS A 55 -3.69 -11.44 -3.11
CA LYS A 55 -2.46 -12.25 -2.93
C LYS A 55 -1.27 -11.44 -2.41
N ILE A 56 -1.05 -10.20 -2.89
CA ILE A 56 0.05 -9.35 -2.38
C ILE A 56 -0.26 -8.72 -1.02
N TRP A 57 -1.54 -8.45 -0.71
CA TRP A 57 -1.97 -7.99 0.61
C TRP A 57 -1.78 -9.09 1.66
N GLU A 58 -2.24 -10.31 1.39
CA GLU A 58 -2.18 -11.44 2.33
C GLU A 58 -0.76 -11.99 2.50
N CYS A 59 0.17 -11.68 1.59
CA CYS A 59 1.54 -12.14 1.68
C CYS A 59 2.25 -11.56 2.91
N THR A 60 2.70 -12.43 3.81
CA THR A 60 3.41 -12.06 5.04
C THR A 60 4.93 -12.15 4.90
N SER A 61 5.45 -12.90 3.91
CA SER A 61 6.88 -13.05 3.66
C SER A 61 7.18 -13.24 2.15
N PRO A 62 7.75 -12.25 1.46
CA PRO A 62 7.93 -10.86 1.92
C PRO A 62 6.60 -10.10 1.98
N LYS A 63 6.42 -9.21 2.96
CA LYS A 63 5.23 -8.37 3.05
C LYS A 63 5.23 -7.29 1.95
N TRP A 64 4.40 -7.43 0.93
CA TRP A 64 4.42 -6.56 -0.27
C TRP A 64 3.75 -5.21 -0.06
N ILE A 65 2.58 -5.23 0.56
CA ILE A 65 1.89 -4.03 1.02
C ILE A 65 2.13 -3.96 2.52
N GLU A 66 2.74 -2.90 3.07
CA GLU A 66 3.00 -2.83 4.52
C GLU A 66 1.75 -2.58 5.35
N GLY A 67 0.70 -2.06 4.70
CA GLY A 67 -0.58 -1.71 5.31
C GLY A 67 -1.10 -0.45 4.63
N PHE A 68 -1.90 0.32 5.34
CA PHE A 68 -2.24 1.68 4.94
C PHE A 68 -1.12 2.59 5.40
N ILE A 69 -0.34 3.12 4.46
CA ILE A 69 0.77 4.05 4.73
C ILE A 69 0.52 5.39 4.06
N THR A 70 0.92 6.48 4.70
CA THR A 70 0.82 7.81 4.13
C THR A 70 1.89 8.03 3.05
N ARG A 71 1.76 9.14 2.31
CA ARG A 71 2.78 9.53 1.33
C ARG A 71 4.12 9.80 2.03
N GLU A 72 4.08 10.45 3.18
CA GLU A 72 5.24 10.87 3.96
C GLU A 72 5.98 9.65 4.53
N GLU A 73 5.25 8.66 5.06
CA GLU A 73 5.86 7.40 5.53
C GLU A 73 6.58 6.66 4.40
N ALA A 74 5.96 6.58 3.22
CA ALA A 74 6.57 5.98 2.05
C ALA A 74 7.84 6.74 1.62
N GLU A 75 7.79 8.07 1.56
CA GLU A 75 8.94 8.88 1.21
C GLU A 75 10.07 8.77 2.25
N ASN A 76 9.75 8.73 3.53
CA ASN A 76 10.75 8.57 4.60
C ASN A 76 11.42 7.20 4.53
N ALA A 77 10.68 6.14 4.23
CA ALA A 77 11.24 4.80 4.02
C ALA A 77 12.23 4.77 2.85
N LEU A 78 11.89 5.45 1.75
CA LEU A 78 12.73 5.52 0.55
C LEU A 78 13.90 6.51 0.68
N LYS A 79 13.78 7.55 1.54
CA LYS A 79 14.87 8.46 1.86
C LYS A 79 15.93 7.82 2.75
N GLY A 80 15.59 6.78 3.51
CA GLY A 80 16.51 6.07 4.40
C GLY A 80 17.12 6.95 5.52
N PRO A 81 17.76 6.34 6.53
CA PRO A 81 18.39 7.09 7.62
C PRO A 81 19.70 7.78 7.21
N GLN A 82 20.34 7.34 6.11
CA GLN A 82 21.66 7.82 5.66
C GLN A 82 21.60 8.50 4.27
N GLY A 83 20.40 8.84 3.78
CA GLY A 83 20.19 9.32 2.41
C GLY A 83 19.51 8.26 1.53
N PRO A 84 19.09 8.65 0.31
CA PRO A 84 18.16 7.88 -0.51
C PRO A 84 18.57 6.42 -0.64
N GLN A 85 17.59 5.52 -0.52
CA GLN A 85 17.77 4.09 -0.76
C GLN A 85 18.28 3.85 -2.18
N LYS A 86 18.76 2.63 -2.45
CA LYS A 86 19.28 2.27 -3.78
C LYS A 86 18.21 2.53 -4.86
N PRO A 87 18.59 3.08 -6.03
CA PRO A 87 17.68 3.17 -7.17
C PRO A 87 16.99 1.84 -7.45
N GLY A 88 15.70 1.92 -7.75
CA GLY A 88 14.80 0.78 -7.91
C GLY A 88 14.23 0.21 -6.62
N THR A 89 14.54 0.80 -5.45
CA THR A 89 13.83 0.48 -4.21
C THR A 89 12.42 1.07 -4.27
N PHE A 90 11.39 0.27 -3.97
CA PHE A 90 10.00 0.69 -4.07
C PHE A 90 9.11 0.21 -2.93
N VAL A 91 8.01 0.91 -2.68
CA VAL A 91 6.96 0.54 -1.72
C VAL A 91 5.58 0.71 -2.35
N LEU A 92 4.65 -0.16 -1.96
CA LEU A 92 3.26 -0.14 -2.40
C LEU A 92 2.36 0.53 -1.36
N ARG A 93 1.41 1.35 -1.81
CA ARG A 93 0.44 2.01 -0.92
C ARG A 93 -0.88 2.34 -1.62
N PHE A 94 -1.96 2.40 -0.83
CA PHE A 94 -3.21 3.04 -1.23
C PHE A 94 -3.10 4.57 -0.99
N PRO A 95 -3.42 5.43 -1.97
CA PRO A 95 -3.34 6.88 -1.78
C PRO A 95 -4.40 7.40 -0.81
N THR A 96 -3.98 7.96 0.31
CA THR A 96 -4.88 8.56 1.33
C THR A 96 -5.64 9.80 0.84
N SER A 97 -5.17 10.44 -0.24
CA SER A 97 -5.77 11.63 -0.85
C SER A 97 -6.75 11.35 -2.00
N ARG A 98 -7.19 10.09 -2.15
CA ARG A 98 -8.06 9.64 -3.25
C ARG A 98 -9.26 8.89 -2.68
N SER A 99 -10.35 9.62 -2.49
CA SER A 99 -11.64 9.08 -2.02
C SER A 99 -12.68 9.19 -3.13
N TRP A 100 -13.71 8.34 -3.10
CA TRP A 100 -14.86 8.49 -3.99
C TRP A 100 -15.42 9.92 -3.92
N PRO A 101 -15.75 10.57 -5.04
CA PRO A 101 -15.90 10.03 -6.40
C PRO A 101 -14.65 10.13 -7.31
N HIS A 102 -13.45 10.25 -6.74
CA HIS A 102 -12.23 10.31 -7.55
C HIS A 102 -12.05 9.01 -8.36
N PRO A 103 -11.67 9.05 -9.66
CA PRO A 103 -11.48 7.85 -10.49
C PRO A 103 -10.43 6.88 -9.92
N ASP A 104 -9.34 7.44 -9.37
CA ASP A 104 -8.29 6.65 -8.71
C ASP A 104 -8.64 6.18 -7.28
N ALA A 105 -9.87 6.30 -6.79
CA ALA A 105 -10.22 5.81 -5.46
C ALA A 105 -10.05 4.28 -5.40
N GLY A 106 -9.35 3.78 -4.37
CA GLY A 106 -9.04 2.34 -4.25
C GLY A 106 -7.89 1.86 -5.15
N SER A 107 -7.29 2.74 -5.94
CA SER A 107 -6.08 2.42 -6.72
C SER A 107 -4.86 2.17 -5.83
N ILE A 108 -3.84 1.54 -6.38
CA ILE A 108 -2.55 1.32 -5.71
C ILE A 108 -1.46 2.15 -6.41
N VAL A 109 -0.61 2.79 -5.60
CA VAL A 109 0.52 3.59 -6.06
C VAL A 109 1.81 2.90 -5.65
N VAL A 110 2.77 2.86 -6.57
CA VAL A 110 4.17 2.56 -6.31
C VAL A 110 4.91 3.87 -6.05
N ALA A 111 5.51 3.99 -4.88
CA ALA A 111 6.54 5.00 -4.63
C ALA A 111 7.91 4.33 -4.77
N TYR A 112 8.85 4.94 -5.49
CA TYR A 112 10.15 4.34 -5.78
C TYR A 112 11.27 5.36 -5.90
N VAL A 113 12.51 4.92 -5.69
CA VAL A 113 13.72 5.71 -5.96
C VAL A 113 14.12 5.54 -7.41
N ALA A 114 14.09 6.61 -8.19
CA ALA A 114 14.51 6.61 -9.59
C ALA A 114 16.05 6.67 -9.72
N SER A 115 16.56 6.48 -10.94
CA SER A 115 18.00 6.48 -11.23
C SER A 115 18.69 7.81 -10.93
N ASP A 116 17.95 8.91 -10.92
CA ASP A 116 18.41 10.25 -10.53
C ASP A 116 18.36 10.48 -8.99
N SER A 117 18.10 9.42 -8.22
CA SER A 117 17.89 9.45 -6.75
C SER A 117 16.68 10.27 -6.30
N SER A 118 15.79 10.68 -7.22
CA SER A 118 14.51 11.30 -6.88
C SER A 118 13.48 10.24 -6.47
N ILE A 119 12.53 10.62 -5.60
CA ILE A 119 11.40 9.76 -5.25
C ILE A 119 10.22 10.08 -6.15
N ARG A 120 9.77 9.07 -6.89
CA ARG A 120 8.64 9.17 -7.81
C ARG A 120 7.47 8.35 -7.30
N HIS A 121 6.27 8.77 -7.68
CA HIS A 121 5.01 8.09 -7.33
C HIS A 121 4.25 7.82 -8.62
N ARG A 122 3.92 6.56 -8.86
CA ARG A 122 3.25 6.10 -10.08
C ARG A 122 2.02 5.28 -9.72
N LEU A 123 0.89 5.60 -10.33
CA LEU A 123 -0.32 4.78 -10.25
C LEU A 123 -0.07 3.45 -10.97
N LEU A 124 -0.34 2.32 -10.32
CA LEU A 124 -0.31 1.04 -11.01
C LEU A 124 -1.60 0.86 -11.78
N SER A 125 -1.47 0.64 -13.09
CA SER A 125 -2.58 0.13 -13.88
C SER A 125 -2.70 -1.37 -13.65
N LEU A 126 -3.86 -1.78 -13.14
CA LEU A 126 -4.23 -3.19 -12.93
C LEU A 126 -5.19 -3.69 -14.02
N ASP A 127 -5.40 -2.91 -15.09
CA ASP A 127 -6.17 -3.31 -16.26
C ASP A 127 -5.39 -4.38 -17.03
N LEU A 128 -5.50 -5.60 -16.52
CA LEU A 128 -4.88 -6.81 -17.06
C LEU A 128 -5.90 -7.65 -17.86
N SER A 129 -7.08 -7.09 -18.15
CA SER A 129 -8.17 -7.76 -18.85
C SER A 129 -7.86 -8.01 -20.33
N ASP A 130 -7.06 -7.16 -20.96
CA ASP A 130 -6.74 -7.25 -22.39
C ASP A 130 -5.59 -8.22 -22.71
N ASP A 131 -4.84 -8.65 -21.69
CA ASP A 131 -3.65 -9.49 -21.85
C ASP A 131 -3.75 -10.72 -20.94
N ARG A 132 -4.26 -11.82 -21.51
CA ARG A 132 -4.45 -13.10 -20.77
C ARG A 132 -3.15 -13.63 -20.18
N GLU A 133 -2.02 -13.40 -20.84
CA GLU A 133 -0.73 -13.87 -20.37
C GLU A 133 -0.32 -13.09 -19.11
N LYS A 134 -0.47 -11.76 -19.14
CA LYS A 134 -0.29 -10.95 -17.94
C LYS A 134 -1.32 -11.25 -16.87
N TYR A 135 -2.56 -11.57 -17.21
CA TYR A 135 -3.58 -11.95 -16.24
C TYR A 135 -3.17 -13.18 -15.41
N LEU A 136 -2.52 -14.17 -16.02
CA LEU A 136 -2.07 -15.37 -15.31
C LEU A 136 -0.84 -15.15 -14.43
N ARG A 137 -0.02 -14.13 -14.71
CA ARG A 137 1.20 -13.85 -13.94
C ARG A 137 0.91 -13.19 -12.59
N PRO A 138 1.59 -13.60 -11.50
CA PRO A 138 1.55 -12.90 -10.21
C PRO A 138 1.89 -11.41 -10.36
N LEU A 139 1.22 -10.55 -9.61
CA LEU A 139 1.50 -9.10 -9.63
C LEU A 139 2.93 -8.81 -9.16
N GLN A 140 3.46 -9.62 -8.25
CA GLN A 140 4.84 -9.57 -7.80
C GLN A 140 5.83 -9.63 -8.97
N ASP A 141 5.64 -10.58 -9.88
CA ASP A 141 6.55 -10.81 -11.00
C ASP A 141 6.45 -9.66 -12.00
N LEU A 142 5.23 -9.20 -12.29
CA LEU A 142 5.00 -8.04 -13.14
C LEU A 142 5.65 -6.76 -12.59
N LEU A 143 5.65 -6.58 -11.27
CA LEU A 143 6.32 -5.43 -10.64
C LEU A 143 7.83 -5.51 -10.76
N LEU A 144 8.42 -6.70 -10.61
CA LEU A 144 9.88 -6.89 -10.67
C LEU A 144 10.44 -6.93 -12.11
N GLU A 145 9.58 -7.06 -13.11
CA GLU A 145 9.94 -6.92 -14.53
C GLU A 145 10.14 -5.46 -14.95
N GLU A 146 9.55 -4.51 -14.21
CA GLU A 146 9.68 -3.09 -14.51
C GLU A 146 11.11 -2.63 -14.23
N PRO A 147 11.79 -1.97 -15.19
CA PRO A 147 13.20 -1.60 -15.06
C PRO A 147 13.45 -0.62 -13.89
N GLU A 148 12.42 0.12 -13.48
CA GLU A 148 12.48 1.07 -12.38
C GLU A 148 12.20 0.44 -11.01
N LEU A 149 11.81 -0.84 -10.93
CA LEU A 149 11.38 -1.51 -9.70
C LEU A 149 12.15 -2.82 -9.51
N SER A 150 13.19 -2.80 -8.67
CA SER A 150 14.08 -3.95 -8.48
C SER A 150 14.09 -4.49 -7.05
N HIS A 151 13.84 -3.65 -6.05
CA HIS A 151 13.94 -4.04 -4.65
C HIS A 151 12.70 -3.58 -3.86
N LEU A 152 12.05 -4.51 -3.18
CA LEU A 152 10.96 -4.16 -2.27
C LEU A 152 11.53 -3.49 -1.01
N GLY A 153 11.14 -2.24 -0.78
CA GLY A 153 11.47 -1.45 0.40
C GLY A 153 10.66 -1.84 1.62
N ARG A 154 11.10 -1.38 2.79
CA ARG A 154 10.45 -1.61 4.08
C ARG A 154 10.10 -0.28 4.73
N VAL A 155 8.88 -0.19 5.25
CA VAL A 155 8.43 0.95 6.05
C VAL A 155 8.55 0.57 7.51
N THR A 156 9.59 1.06 8.17
CA THR A 156 9.76 0.85 9.61
C THR A 156 8.81 1.76 10.37
N ARG A 157 7.75 1.18 10.91
CA ARG A 157 6.87 1.84 11.87
C ARG A 157 7.29 1.37 13.25
N ASN A 158 7.63 2.30 14.14
CA ASN A 158 7.87 1.94 15.53
C ASN A 158 6.56 1.37 16.09
N GLU A 159 6.56 0.11 16.50
CA GLU A 159 5.51 -0.46 17.33
C GLU A 159 5.65 0.15 18.73
N SER A 160 5.17 1.37 18.92
CA SER A 160 5.10 1.98 20.25
C SER A 160 4.10 1.20 21.11
N ALA A 161 4.65 0.31 21.93
CA ALA A 161 4.18 -0.13 23.24
C ALA A 161 2.68 -0.48 23.38
N ALA A 162 2.26 -1.61 22.80
CA ALA A 162 1.08 -2.32 23.27
C ALA A 162 1.36 -3.12 24.56
N TYR A 163 1.93 -2.49 25.60
CA TYR A 163 1.95 -3.00 26.97
C TYR A 163 2.17 -1.85 27.94
N LYS A 164 1.07 -1.26 28.44
CA LYS A 164 1.01 -0.79 29.82
C LYS A 164 -0.34 -1.22 30.41
N SER A 165 -0.21 -1.79 31.60
CA SER A 165 -1.13 -2.62 32.36
C SER A 165 -2.49 -2.03 32.68
#